data_AF-X1URR4-F1
#
_entry.id   AF-X1URR4-F1
#
_cell.length_a   1.000
_cell.length_b   1.000
_cell.length_c   1.000
_cell.angle_alpha   90.00
_cell.angle_beta   90.00
_cell.angle_gamma   90.00
#
_symmetry.space_group_name_H-M   'P 1'
#
loop_
_entity.id
_entity.type
_entity.pdbx_description
1 polymer ?
#
loop_
_entity_poly.entity_id
_entity_poly.type
_entity_poly.pdbx_seq_one_letter_code
_entity_poly.pdbx_strand_id
1 'polypeptide(L)'
;PNVAVMDIVMPVMSGLEATKRITEEYPETKVLILTQYDEEENMFVAKQVGAYGFIAKSSASSDLLTGIRTVGEGRYFPRSFAYVSANWPEGLDKNE
;
A
#
# COMPACT_ATOMS: atom_id res chain seq x y z
N PRO A 1 3.99 2.18 -16.23
CA PRO A 1 2.95 1.25 -15.73
C PRO A 1 1.93 2.03 -14.92
N ASN A 2 0.66 1.64 -14.87
CA ASN A 2 -0.32 2.38 -14.07
C ASN A 2 -0.23 2.03 -12.57
N VAL A 3 0.14 0.79 -12.27
CA VAL A 3 0.30 0.28 -10.90
C VAL A 3 1.62 -0.47 -10.77
N ALA A 4 2.36 -0.20 -9.71
CA ALA A 4 3.50 -0.98 -9.26
C ALA A 4 3.12 -1.74 -7.99
N VAL A 5 3.29 -3.07 -8.00
CA VAL A 5 3.13 -3.89 -6.79
C VAL A 5 4.50 -4.02 -6.13
N MET A 6 4.58 -3.70 -4.84
CA MET A 6 5.85 -3.52 -4.13
C MET A 6 5.88 -4.28 -2.82
N ASP A 7 6.95 -5.05 -2.58
CA ASP A 7 7.20 -5.68 -1.28
C ASP A 7 8.01 -4.75 -0.38
N ILE A 8 7.77 -4.76 0.94
CA ILE A 8 8.55 -3.92 1.88
C ILE A 8 9.97 -4.43 2.03
N VAL A 9 10.14 -5.75 2.14
CA VAL A 9 11.45 -6.37 2.36
C VAL A 9 12.02 -6.80 1.03
N MET A 10 12.90 -5.94 0.50
CA MET A 10 13.64 -6.19 -0.73
C MET A 10 15.15 -6.08 -0.47
N PRO A 11 15.98 -6.77 -1.26
CA PRO A 11 17.42 -6.59 -1.19
C PRO A 11 17.80 -5.16 -1.64
N VAL A 12 18.90 -4.65 -1.09
CA VAL A 12 19.51 -3.34 -1.42
C VAL A 12 18.70 -2.11 -0.95
N MET A 13 17.40 -2.05 -1.24
CA MET A 13 16.52 -0.93 -0.92
C MET A 13 15.18 -1.45 -0.42
N SER A 14 14.63 -0.88 0.65
CA SER A 14 13.30 -1.25 1.13
C SER A 14 12.22 -0.83 0.13
N GLY A 15 11.12 -1.56 0.11
CA GLY A 15 9.94 -1.19 -0.68
C GLY A 15 9.38 0.17 -0.33
N LEU A 16 9.50 0.60 0.93
CA LEU A 16 9.03 1.91 1.38
C LEU A 16 9.88 3.04 0.78
N GLU A 17 11.21 2.88 0.76
CA GLU A 17 12.11 3.83 0.09
C GLU A 17 11.91 3.82 -1.42
N ALA A 18 11.77 2.63 -2.02
CA ALA A 18 11.45 2.51 -3.44
C ALA A 18 10.09 3.16 -3.78
N THR A 19 9.09 2.99 -2.93
CA THR A 19 7.77 3.61 -3.07
C THR A 19 7.91 5.12 -3.12
N LYS A 20 8.61 5.71 -2.13
CA LYS A 20 8.84 7.16 -2.07
C LYS A 20 9.46 7.70 -3.37
N ARG A 21 10.49 7.03 -3.87
CA ARG A 21 11.15 7.43 -5.13
C ARG A 21 10.21 7.30 -6.33
N ILE A 22 9.44 6.22 -6.41
CA ILE A 22 8.48 6.02 -7.51
C ILE A 22 7.42 7.12 -7.49
N THR A 23 6.87 7.48 -6.33
CA THR A 23 5.87 8.55 -6.24
C THR A 23 6.42 9.93 -6.57
N GLU A 24 7.68 10.20 -6.25
CA GLU A 24 8.37 11.47 -6.57
C GLU A 24 8.78 11.56 -8.05
N GLU A 25 9.36 10.50 -8.61
CA GLU A 25 9.91 10.48 -9.96
C GLU A 25 8.85 10.15 -11.04
N TYR A 26 7.85 9.34 -10.69
CA TYR A 26 6.82 8.83 -11.60
C TYR A 26 5.41 9.00 -11.00
N PRO A 27 4.89 10.23 -10.87
CA PRO A 27 3.63 10.51 -10.14
C PRO A 27 2.37 9.84 -10.73
N GLU A 28 2.43 9.42 -11.99
CA GLU A 28 1.37 8.63 -12.63
C GLU A 28 1.37 7.14 -12.22
N THR A 29 2.50 6.62 -11.73
CA THR A 29 2.59 5.25 -11.24
C THR A 29 2.07 5.18 -9.81
N LYS A 30 1.01 4.42 -9.58
CA LYS A 30 0.47 4.22 -8.23
C LYS A 30 1.08 2.97 -7.61
N VAL A 31 1.49 3.06 -6.34
CA VAL A 31 2.14 1.93 -5.66
C VAL A 31 1.15 1.21 -4.75
N LEU A 32 1.05 -0.10 -4.90
CA LEU A 32 0.30 -1.02 -4.05
C LEU A 32 1.29 -1.89 -3.28
N ILE A 33 1.37 -1.73 -1.97
CA ILE A 33 2.22 -2.57 -1.12
C ILE A 33 1.61 -3.96 -1.00
N LEU A 34 2.44 -5.00 -1.16
CA LEU A 34 2.12 -6.40 -0.95
C LEU A 34 3.20 -7.03 -0.07
N THR A 35 2.95 -7.18 1.23
CA THR A 35 3.99 -7.51 2.22
C THR A 35 3.53 -8.55 3.23
N GLN A 36 4.46 -9.30 3.80
CA GLN A 36 4.19 -10.17 4.96
C GLN A 36 4.24 -9.40 6.29
N TYR A 37 4.71 -8.15 6.28
CA TYR A 37 4.85 -7.26 7.44
C TYR A 37 3.72 -6.24 7.40
N ASP A 38 2.54 -6.66 7.85
CA ASP A 38 1.28 -5.93 7.76
C ASP A 38 0.87 -5.21 9.05
N GLU A 39 1.85 -4.88 9.89
CA GLU A 39 1.65 -4.10 11.10
C GLU A 39 1.25 -2.66 10.79
N GLU A 40 0.50 -2.03 11.71
CA GLU A 40 -0.07 -0.68 11.51
C GLU A 40 1.00 0.39 11.25
N GLU A 41 2.17 0.26 11.90
CA GLU A 41 3.33 1.14 11.68
C GLU A 41 3.77 1.14 10.20
N ASN A 42 3.82 -0.05 9.59
CA ASN A 42 4.20 -0.23 8.19
C ASN A 42 3.12 0.34 7.25
N MET A 43 1.84 0.15 7.59
CA MET A 43 0.73 0.77 6.85
C MET A 43 0.80 2.30 6.92
N PHE A 44 1.08 2.85 8.09
CA PHE A 44 1.24 4.29 8.29
C PHE A 44 2.41 4.85 7.49
N VAL A 45 3.59 4.24 7.57
CA VAL A 45 4.76 4.69 6.80
C VAL A 45 4.49 4.57 5.29
N ALA A 46 3.90 3.47 4.83
CA ALA A 46 3.50 3.30 3.42
C ALA A 46 2.59 4.43 2.94
N LYS A 47 1.61 4.83 3.77
CA LYS A 47 0.73 5.96 3.47
C LYS A 47 1.51 7.28 3.38
N GLN A 48 2.42 7.53 4.32
CA GLN A 48 3.24 8.74 4.35
C GLN A 48 4.14 8.88 3.10
N VAL A 49 4.69 7.77 2.60
CA VAL A 49 5.54 7.78 1.39
C VAL A 49 4.73 7.77 0.07
N GLY A 50 3.40 7.87 0.16
CA GLY A 50 2.53 8.06 -1.01
C GLY A 50 1.99 6.78 -1.64
N ALA A 51 2.04 5.63 -0.95
CA ALA A 51 1.36 4.43 -1.43
C ALA A 51 -0.15 4.68 -1.61
N TYR A 52 -0.74 3.94 -2.55
CA TYR A 52 -2.18 3.94 -2.81
C TYR A 52 -2.88 2.69 -2.25
N GLY A 53 -2.12 1.71 -1.76
CA GLY A 53 -2.74 0.61 -1.07
C GLY A 53 -1.75 -0.27 -0.34
N PHE A 54 -2.31 -1.18 0.44
CA PHE A 54 -1.57 -2.10 1.29
C PHE A 54 -2.33 -3.42 1.42
N ILE A 55 -1.69 -4.52 1.05
CA ILE A 55 -2.24 -5.87 1.10
C ILE A 55 -1.26 -6.77 1.84
N ALA A 56 -1.78 -7.55 2.78
CA ALA A 56 -1.01 -8.62 3.41
C ALA A 56 -0.79 -9.75 2.39
N LYS A 57 0.43 -10.28 2.29
CA LYS A 57 0.73 -11.42 1.39
C LYS A 57 -0.13 -12.64 1.69
N SER A 58 -0.59 -12.79 2.93
CA SER A 58 -1.55 -13.83 3.36
C SER A 58 -2.93 -13.68 2.70
N SER A 59 -3.37 -12.47 2.34
CA SER A 59 -4.64 -12.19 1.65
C SER A 59 -4.50 -11.93 0.14
N ALA A 60 -3.29 -12.09 -0.41
CA ALA A 60 -3.00 -11.82 -1.82
C ALA A 60 -3.95 -12.54 -2.80
N SER A 61 -4.36 -13.78 -2.47
CA SER A 61 -5.23 -14.59 -3.31
C SER A 61 -6.64 -14.00 -3.47
N SER A 62 -7.18 -13.36 -2.43
CA SER A 62 -8.49 -12.71 -2.48
C SER A 62 -8.39 -11.27 -2.97
N ASP A 63 -7.32 -10.57 -2.61
CA ASP A 63 -7.34 -9.10 -2.62
C ASP A 63 -6.52 -8.49 -3.76
N LEU A 64 -5.47 -9.17 -4.25
CA LEU A 64 -4.48 -8.53 -5.12
C LEU A 64 -5.07 -8.04 -6.45
N LEU A 65 -5.91 -8.83 -7.11
CA LEU A 65 -6.53 -8.42 -8.37
C LEU A 65 -7.47 -7.23 -8.19
N THR A 66 -8.26 -7.24 -7.12
CA THR A 66 -9.17 -6.15 -6.76
C THR A 66 -8.38 -4.89 -6.40
N GLY A 67 -7.30 -5.05 -5.63
CA GLY A 67 -6.40 -3.98 -5.24
C GLY A 67 -5.72 -3.33 -6.44
N ILE A 68 -5.15 -4.12 -7.36
CA ILE A 68 -4.51 -3.58 -8.58
C ILE A 68 -5.51 -2.77 -9.40
N ARG A 69 -6.73 -3.27 -9.61
CA ARG A 69 -7.77 -2.55 -10.39
C ARG A 69 -8.19 -1.26 -9.68
N THR A 70 -8.46 -1.33 -8.38
CA THR A 70 -8.90 -0.18 -7.58
C THR A 70 -7.83 0.92 -7.55
N VAL A 71 -6.57 0.54 -7.33
CA VAL A 71 -5.42 1.46 -7.35
C VAL A 71 -5.19 2.02 -8.76
N GLY A 72 -5.39 1.22 -9.81
CA GLY A 72 -5.30 1.66 -11.19
C GLY A 72 -6.33 2.73 -11.57
N GLU A 73 -7.47 2.77 -10.87
CA GLU A 73 -8.48 3.83 -10.99
C GLU A 73 -8.20 5.05 -10.10
N GLY A 74 -7.04 5.09 -9.44
CA GLY A 74 -6.64 6.19 -8.55
C GLY A 74 -7.33 6.17 -7.19
N ARG A 75 -7.92 5.03 -6.78
CA ARG A 75 -8.59 4.86 -5.49
C ARG A 75 -7.69 4.11 -4.50
N TYR A 76 -7.87 4.36 -3.20
CA TYR A 76 -7.13 3.64 -2.16
C TYR A 76 -7.67 2.22 -1.96
N PHE A 77 -6.79 1.26 -1.67
CA PHE A 77 -7.17 -0.12 -1.37
C PHE A 77 -6.40 -0.73 -0.19
N PRO A 78 -7.06 -1.33 0.81
CA PRO A 78 -8.51 -1.29 1.04
C PRO A 78 -9.00 0.16 1.22
N ARG A 79 -10.30 0.40 1.21
CA ARG A 79 -10.83 1.78 1.35
C ARG A 79 -10.37 2.40 2.65
N SER A 80 -10.29 1.62 3.72
CA SER A 80 -9.77 2.01 5.03
C SER A 80 -8.35 2.62 4.96
N PHE A 81 -7.51 2.20 3.99
CA PHE A 81 -6.18 2.78 3.76
C PHE A 81 -6.22 4.28 3.41
N ALA A 82 -7.36 4.80 2.94
CA ALA A 82 -7.54 6.23 2.71
C ALA A 82 -7.39 7.05 4.00
N TYR A 83 -7.76 6.47 5.14
CA TYR A 83 -7.90 7.15 6.43
C TYR A 83 -6.75 6.88 7.40
N VAL A 84 -5.74 6.10 6.98
CA VAL A 84 -4.56 5.79 7.81
C VAL A 84 -3.90 7.09 8.23
N SER A 85 -3.78 7.29 9.54
CA SER A 85 -3.22 8.48 10.16
C SER A 85 -2.44 8.09 11.41
N ALA A 86 -1.65 9.02 11.96
CA ALA A 86 -0.79 8.76 13.12
C ALA A 86 -1.58 8.38 14.40
N ASN A 87 -2.90 8.61 14.40
CA ASN A 87 -3.79 8.33 15.53
C ASN A 87 -4.86 7.29 15.14
N TRP A 88 -4.51 6.31 14.31
CA TRP A 88 -5.43 5.23 13.91
C TRP A 88 -5.97 4.53 15.17
N PRO A 89 -7.27 4.62 15.48
CA PRO A 89 -7.81 4.00 16.68
C PRO A 89 -7.91 2.49 16.44
N GLU A 90 -7.45 1.70 17.41
CA GLU A 90 -7.72 0.26 17.45
C GLU A 90 -9.22 0.01 17.26
N GLY A 91 -9.60 -0.74 16.23
CA GLY A 91 -10.98 -1.23 16.06
C GLY A 91 -11.83 -0.63 14.95
N LEU A 92 -11.28 0.17 14.02
CA LEU A 92 -11.96 0.39 12.74
C LEU A 92 -11.82 -0.87 11.87
N ASP A 93 -12.96 -1.46 11.52
CA ASP A 93 -13.06 -2.79 10.91
C ASP A 93 -12.19 -2.91 9.65
N LYS A 94 -11.38 -3.98 9.58
CA LYS A 94 -10.48 -4.26 8.45
C LYS A 94 -11.23 -4.75 7.20
N ASN A 95 -12.56 -4.81 7.24
CA ASN A 95 -13.42 -5.45 6.25
C ASN A 95 -14.37 -4.52 5.46
N GLU A 96 -14.15 -3.20 5.43
CA GLU A 96 -14.90 -2.28 4.54
C GLU A 96 -14.17 -1.89 3.24
#